data_AF-A0A3C1FGM8-F1
#
_entry.id   AF-A0A3C1FGM8-F1
#
_cell.length_a   1.000
_cell.length_b   1.000
_cell.length_c   1.000
_cell.angle_alpha   90.00
_cell.angle_beta   90.00
_cell.angle_gamma   90.00
#
_symmetry.space_group_name_H-M   'P 1'
#
loop_
_entity.id
_entity.type
_entity.pdbx_description
1 polymer ?
#
loop_
_entity_poly.entity_id
_entity_poly.type
_entity_poly.pdbx_seq_one_letter_code
_entity_poly.pdbx_strand_id
1 'polypeptide(L)'
;MVGVSTEAEETPVELPVLQAPADGVPAVVDTPEALTATRSALRAGTGPLAIDTERAQGYRYSAKAYLIQLRRTGSGTHLIDPVAFEGSAARSDFSAFADELADAEWILHAASQDLPCLAEVQFLPQSLFDSELAARLLNLPHVNLSGLMETALGVSLAKEHSAADWSRRPIPEDWLNYAALDVERLIELREWLLD
;
A
#
# COMPACT_ATOMS: atom_id res chain seq x y z
N MET A 1 13.68 25.11 49.52
CA MET A 1 12.47 24.93 48.69
C MET A 1 12.95 24.43 47.34
N VAL A 2 12.83 23.13 47.10
CA VAL A 2 13.13 22.52 45.80
C VAL A 2 11.87 22.66 44.96
N GLY A 3 11.97 23.39 43.85
CA GLY A 3 10.86 23.56 42.91
C GLY A 3 10.56 22.23 42.24
N VAL A 4 9.33 21.76 42.39
CA VAL A 4 8.80 20.62 41.63
C VAL A 4 8.42 21.17 40.26
N SER A 5 9.20 20.83 39.24
CA SER A 5 8.81 21.02 37.84
C SER A 5 7.64 20.07 37.57
N THR A 6 6.45 20.61 37.38
CA THR A 6 5.29 19.87 36.89
C THR A 6 5.53 19.56 35.42
N GLU A 7 5.85 18.30 35.10
CA GLU A 7 5.64 17.76 33.75
C GLU A 7 4.16 17.93 33.42
N ALA A 8 3.87 18.70 32.37
CA ALA A 8 2.52 18.78 31.85
C ALA A 8 2.16 17.39 31.30
N GLU A 9 1.13 16.75 31.86
CA GLU A 9 0.51 15.58 31.25
C GLU A 9 -0.07 16.01 29.89
N GLU A 10 0.65 15.71 28.81
CA GLU A 10 0.12 15.83 27.46
C GLU A 10 -1.06 14.86 27.33
N THR A 11 -2.26 15.42 27.25
CA THR A 11 -3.46 14.64 26.97
C THR A 11 -3.33 14.09 25.54
N PRO A 12 -3.45 12.78 25.29
CA PRO A 12 -3.31 12.23 23.95
C PRO A 12 -4.31 12.92 23.01
N VAL A 13 -3.80 13.56 21.95
CA VAL A 13 -4.64 14.12 20.90
C VAL A 13 -5.22 12.95 20.12
N GLU A 14 -6.54 12.78 20.17
CA GLU A 14 -7.24 11.75 19.42
C GLU A 14 -7.28 12.15 17.95
N LEU A 15 -6.50 11.46 17.11
CA LEU A 15 -6.43 11.74 15.68
C LEU A 15 -7.65 11.17 14.95
N PRO A 16 -8.16 11.86 13.91
CA PRO A 16 -9.20 11.31 13.06
C PRO A 16 -8.74 9.97 12.45
N VAL A 17 -9.59 8.96 12.59
CA VAL A 17 -9.34 7.64 11.99
C VAL A 17 -9.77 7.65 10.54
N LEU A 18 -8.88 7.23 9.64
CA LEU A 18 -9.21 7.03 8.24
C LEU A 18 -10.01 5.72 8.11
N GLN A 19 -11.33 5.84 7.98
CA GLN A 19 -12.25 4.71 8.03
C GLN A 19 -12.42 4.01 6.68
N ALA A 20 -12.35 4.76 5.58
CA ALA A 20 -12.52 4.25 4.22
C ALA A 20 -11.78 5.11 3.18
N PRO A 21 -11.41 4.55 2.02
CA PRO A 21 -10.86 5.33 0.90
C PRO A 21 -11.83 6.42 0.45
N ALA A 22 -11.29 7.55 -0.03
CA ALA A 22 -12.12 8.69 -0.48
C ALA A 22 -13.06 8.32 -1.64
N ASP A 23 -12.62 7.41 -2.50
CA ASP A 23 -13.36 6.95 -3.69
C ASP A 23 -14.25 5.72 -3.41
N GLY A 24 -14.35 5.30 -2.14
CA GLY A 24 -15.00 4.06 -1.71
C GLY A 24 -14.11 2.82 -1.85
N VAL A 25 -14.55 1.70 -1.27
CA VAL A 25 -13.83 0.43 -1.35
C VAL A 25 -13.94 -0.13 -2.78
N PRO A 26 -12.84 -0.27 -3.53
CA PRO A 26 -12.90 -0.76 -4.90
C PRO A 26 -13.17 -2.26 -4.95
N ALA A 27 -13.82 -2.71 -6.03
CA ALA A 27 -13.96 -4.12 -6.31
C ALA A 27 -12.61 -4.77 -6.64
N VAL A 28 -12.49 -6.07 -6.38
CA VAL A 28 -11.30 -6.84 -6.77
C VAL A 28 -11.22 -6.93 -8.29
N VAL A 29 -10.02 -6.69 -8.82
CA VAL A 29 -9.67 -6.86 -10.23
C VAL A 29 -9.20 -8.30 -10.43
N ASP A 30 -10.12 -9.15 -10.89
CA ASP A 30 -9.93 -10.60 -11.08
C ASP A 30 -10.33 -11.09 -12.49
N THR A 31 -10.65 -10.17 -13.40
CA THR A 31 -11.00 -10.46 -14.80
C THR A 31 -10.10 -9.71 -15.79
N PRO A 32 -9.87 -10.25 -17.01
CA PRO A 32 -9.11 -9.55 -18.05
C PRO A 32 -9.68 -8.16 -18.41
N GLU A 33 -11.00 -8.02 -18.40
CA GLU A 33 -11.71 -6.77 -18.69
C GLU A 33 -11.43 -5.73 -17.59
N ALA A 34 -11.55 -6.13 -16.31
CA ALA A 34 -11.25 -5.25 -15.19
C ALA A 34 -9.77 -4.86 -15.14
N LEU A 35 -8.87 -5.79 -15.50
CA LEU A 35 -7.43 -5.50 -15.58
C LEU A 35 -7.14 -4.50 -16.71
N THR A 36 -7.79 -4.63 -17.86
CA THR A 36 -7.66 -3.68 -18.98
C THR A 36 -8.13 -2.29 -18.57
N ALA A 37 -9.27 -2.18 -17.87
CA ALA A 37 -9.76 -0.92 -17.35
C ALA A 37 -8.79 -0.30 -16.32
N THR A 38 -8.25 -1.12 -15.42
CA THR A 38 -7.24 -0.72 -14.42
C THR A 38 -5.98 -0.15 -15.07
N ARG A 39 -5.42 -0.85 -16.08
CA ARG A 39 -4.27 -0.37 -16.86
C ARG A 39 -4.56 0.97 -17.51
N SER A 40 -5.73 1.14 -18.12
CA SER A 40 -6.13 2.39 -18.75
C SER A 40 -6.23 3.54 -17.75
N ALA A 41 -6.81 3.31 -16.56
CA ALA A 41 -6.96 4.31 -15.52
C ALA A 41 -5.60 4.75 -14.97
N LEU A 42 -4.72 3.80 -14.65
CA LEU A 42 -3.38 4.10 -14.11
C LEU A 42 -2.48 4.83 -15.11
N ARG A 43 -2.60 4.52 -16.41
CA ARG A 43 -1.89 5.26 -17.47
C ARG A 43 -2.42 6.68 -17.69
N ALA A 44 -3.70 6.91 -17.40
CA ALA A 44 -4.30 8.24 -17.47
C ALA A 44 -3.99 9.09 -16.23
N GLY A 45 -3.66 8.44 -15.10
CA GLY A 45 -3.18 9.11 -13.90
C GLY A 45 -1.79 9.72 -14.08
N THR A 46 -1.41 10.60 -13.15
CA THR A 46 -0.16 11.38 -13.22
C THR A 46 0.69 11.22 -11.97
N GLY A 47 1.99 11.44 -12.11
CA GLY A 47 2.92 11.43 -10.97
C GLY A 47 3.27 10.01 -10.49
N PRO A 48 3.75 9.89 -9.24
CA PRO A 48 4.15 8.61 -8.65
C PRO A 48 3.01 7.60 -8.52
N LEU A 49 3.37 6.32 -8.44
CA LEU A 49 2.46 5.20 -8.26
C LEU A 49 2.63 4.59 -6.86
N ALA A 50 1.63 4.67 -6.01
CA ALA A 50 1.61 4.00 -4.71
C ALA A 50 1.29 2.51 -4.87
N ILE A 51 2.06 1.66 -4.19
CA ILE A 51 1.94 0.20 -4.27
C ILE A 51 2.06 -0.42 -2.87
N ASP A 52 1.23 -1.43 -2.62
CA ASP A 52 1.41 -2.37 -1.51
C ASP A 52 1.02 -3.79 -1.94
N THR A 53 1.31 -4.80 -1.11
CA THR A 53 0.95 -6.19 -1.35
C THR A 53 0.53 -6.96 -0.11
N GLU A 54 -0.46 -7.84 -0.28
CA GLU A 54 -0.89 -8.76 0.78
C GLU A 54 -0.42 -10.20 0.56
N ARG A 55 -0.09 -10.88 1.66
CA ARG A 55 0.42 -12.26 1.66
C ARG A 55 -0.25 -13.09 2.74
N ALA A 56 -0.41 -14.38 2.49
CA ALA A 56 -0.94 -15.33 3.48
C ALA A 56 0.16 -15.94 4.37
N GLN A 57 1.01 -15.09 4.97
CA GLN A 57 2.13 -15.53 5.81
C GLN A 57 1.62 -16.34 7.01
N GLY A 58 2.28 -17.47 7.31
CA GLY A 58 1.85 -18.38 8.39
C GLY A 58 0.68 -19.32 8.03
N TYR A 59 -0.02 -19.07 6.91
CA TYR A 59 -1.11 -19.93 6.43
C TYR A 59 -0.72 -20.73 5.18
N ARG A 60 0.10 -20.14 4.30
CA ARG A 60 0.56 -20.74 3.04
C ARG A 60 2.08 -20.85 3.01
N TYR A 61 2.58 -21.86 2.29
CA TYR A 61 4.01 -22.08 2.13
C TYR A 61 4.67 -21.01 1.23
N SER A 62 3.99 -20.60 0.17
CA SER A 62 4.50 -19.58 -0.76
C SER A 62 4.35 -18.18 -0.17
N ALA A 63 5.34 -17.32 -0.41
CA ALA A 63 5.30 -15.90 -0.10
C ALA A 63 4.71 -15.04 -1.23
N LYS A 64 4.03 -15.64 -2.22
CA LYS A 64 3.42 -14.92 -3.35
C LYS A 64 2.40 -13.90 -2.86
N ALA A 65 2.26 -12.81 -3.60
CA ALA A 65 1.18 -11.85 -3.39
C ALA A 65 -0.18 -12.53 -3.63
N TYR A 66 -1.15 -12.25 -2.77
CA TYR A 66 -2.56 -12.62 -2.93
C TYR A 66 -3.44 -11.40 -3.18
N LEU A 67 -2.90 -10.19 -3.00
CA LEU A 67 -3.49 -8.93 -3.43
C LEU A 67 -2.33 -7.98 -3.75
N ILE A 68 -2.51 -7.15 -4.78
CA ILE A 68 -1.61 -6.04 -5.11
C ILE A 68 -2.47 -4.78 -5.14
N GLN A 69 -2.11 -3.78 -4.35
CA GLN A 69 -2.81 -2.52 -4.23
C GLN A 69 -2.09 -1.46 -5.02
N LEU A 70 -2.81 -0.69 -5.83
CA LEU A 70 -2.24 0.37 -6.67
C LEU A 70 -3.07 1.66 -6.55
N ARG A 71 -2.41 2.81 -6.43
CA ARG A 71 -3.06 4.12 -6.50
C ARG A 71 -2.17 5.15 -7.20
N ARG A 72 -2.75 5.92 -8.12
CA ARG A 72 -2.10 7.03 -8.81
C ARG A 72 -3.04 8.24 -8.81
N THR A 73 -2.50 9.45 -8.81
CA THR A 73 -3.30 10.68 -8.86
C THR A 73 -4.20 10.66 -10.10
N GLY A 74 -5.52 10.73 -9.89
CA GLY A 74 -6.53 10.70 -10.96
C GLY A 74 -6.96 9.31 -11.43
N SER A 75 -6.43 8.21 -10.89
CA SER A 75 -6.87 6.84 -11.23
C SER A 75 -7.80 6.20 -10.20
N GLY A 76 -7.78 6.69 -8.96
CA GLY A 76 -8.37 5.98 -7.82
C GLY A 76 -7.52 4.78 -7.38
N THR A 77 -8.06 3.99 -6.45
CA THR A 77 -7.41 2.79 -5.90
C THR A 77 -7.85 1.53 -6.65
N HIS A 78 -6.91 0.64 -6.94
CA HIS A 78 -7.14 -0.63 -7.61
C HIS A 78 -6.59 -1.79 -6.78
N LEU A 79 -7.35 -2.87 -6.65
CA LEU A 79 -6.99 -4.06 -5.87
C LEU A 79 -6.94 -5.28 -6.78
N ILE A 80 -5.75 -5.69 -7.19
CA ILE A 80 -5.55 -6.76 -8.17
C ILE A 80 -5.37 -8.09 -7.46
N ASP A 81 -6.15 -9.10 -7.85
CA ASP A 81 -5.93 -10.48 -7.45
C ASP A 81 -4.95 -11.18 -8.42
N PRO A 82 -3.65 -11.27 -8.11
CA PRO A 82 -2.68 -11.92 -8.99
C PRO A 82 -2.98 -13.40 -9.25
N VAL A 83 -3.71 -14.07 -8.34
CA VAL A 83 -4.03 -15.50 -8.44
C VAL A 83 -5.06 -15.77 -9.53
N ALA A 84 -5.99 -14.84 -9.75
CA ALA A 84 -6.99 -14.94 -10.81
C ALA A 84 -6.37 -14.97 -12.22
N PHE A 85 -5.12 -14.52 -12.38
CA PHE A 85 -4.40 -14.43 -13.64
C PHE A 85 -3.30 -15.50 -13.83
N GLU A 86 -3.18 -16.49 -12.95
CA GLU A 86 -2.14 -17.53 -13.07
C GLU A 86 -2.38 -18.49 -14.25
N GLY A 87 -3.64 -18.67 -14.68
CA GLY A 87 -3.99 -19.59 -15.77
C GLY A 87 -3.50 -21.02 -15.50
N SER A 88 -2.74 -21.59 -16.43
CA SER A 88 -2.06 -22.89 -16.25
C SER A 88 -0.64 -22.77 -15.67
N ALA A 89 -0.14 -21.55 -15.48
CA ALA A 89 1.18 -21.31 -14.90
C ALA A 89 1.11 -21.32 -13.36
N ALA A 90 2.27 -21.38 -12.70
CA ALA A 90 2.35 -21.28 -11.25
C ALA A 90 2.23 -19.84 -10.73
N ARG A 91 2.42 -18.84 -11.61
CA ARG A 91 2.38 -17.40 -11.31
C ARG A 91 1.86 -16.64 -12.53
N SER A 92 1.17 -15.53 -12.26
CA SER A 92 0.82 -14.53 -13.26
C SER A 92 2.07 -13.78 -13.73
N ASP A 93 1.98 -13.17 -14.91
CA ASP A 93 3.04 -12.34 -15.48
C ASP A 93 2.48 -10.95 -15.77
N PHE A 94 2.98 -9.96 -15.04
CA PHE A 94 2.62 -8.55 -15.18
C PHE A 94 3.76 -7.70 -15.76
N SER A 95 4.78 -8.31 -16.39
CA SER A 95 5.89 -7.58 -17.01
C SER A 95 5.43 -6.49 -17.99
N ALA A 96 4.54 -6.84 -18.91
CA ALA A 96 3.96 -5.88 -19.86
C ALA A 96 3.11 -4.79 -19.20
N PHE A 97 2.59 -5.03 -17.99
CA PHE A 97 1.90 -4.01 -17.22
C PHE A 97 2.89 -3.11 -16.47
N ALA A 98 3.97 -3.66 -15.93
CA ALA A 98 5.05 -2.86 -15.34
C ALA A 98 5.68 -1.92 -16.38
N ASP A 99 5.92 -2.40 -17.60
CA ASP A 99 6.46 -1.60 -18.72
C ASP A 99 5.57 -0.40 -19.08
N GLU A 100 4.25 -0.54 -18.96
CA GLU A 100 3.29 0.54 -19.19
C GLU A 100 3.33 1.64 -18.13
N LEU A 101 3.91 1.35 -16.97
CA LEU A 101 4.02 2.23 -15.81
C LEU A 101 5.47 2.66 -15.53
N ALA A 102 6.37 2.40 -16.48
CA ALA A 102 7.81 2.66 -16.36
C ALA A 102 8.17 4.14 -16.19
N ASP A 103 7.29 5.06 -16.59
CA ASP A 103 7.46 6.50 -16.40
C ASP A 103 7.26 6.95 -14.94
N ALA A 104 6.56 6.16 -14.14
CA ALA A 104 6.24 6.49 -12.76
C ALA A 104 7.35 6.06 -11.80
N GLU A 105 7.68 6.92 -10.83
CA GLU A 105 8.34 6.47 -9.61
C GLU A 105 7.34 5.70 -8.76
N TRP A 106 7.69 4.49 -8.33
CA TRP A 106 6.83 3.68 -7.48
C TRP A 106 7.12 3.99 -6.02
N ILE A 107 6.07 4.12 -5.21
CA ILE A 107 6.14 4.36 -3.78
C ILE A 107 5.75 3.07 -3.08
N LEU A 108 6.66 2.54 -2.27
CA LEU A 108 6.37 1.46 -1.34
C LEU A 108 6.75 1.88 0.07
N HIS A 109 6.12 1.27 1.06
CA HIS A 109 6.54 1.35 2.45
C HIS A 109 7.27 0.08 2.82
N ALA A 110 8.51 0.16 3.33
CA ALA A 110 9.29 -1.02 3.66
C ALA A 110 9.53 -1.92 2.44
N ALA A 111 9.88 -1.36 1.28
CA ALA A 111 9.82 -2.00 -0.05
C ALA A 111 10.52 -3.37 -0.11
N SER A 112 11.55 -3.59 0.71
CA SER A 112 12.20 -4.90 0.89
C SER A 112 11.25 -6.05 1.24
N GLN A 113 10.08 -5.77 1.82
CA GLN A 113 9.06 -6.75 2.18
C GLN A 113 8.21 -7.17 0.98
N ASP A 114 7.95 -6.27 0.03
CA ASP A 114 7.03 -6.51 -1.08
C ASP A 114 7.74 -6.84 -2.40
N LEU A 115 8.90 -6.22 -2.66
CA LEU A 115 9.68 -6.44 -3.89
C LEU A 115 9.91 -7.93 -4.22
N PRO A 116 10.20 -8.83 -3.26
CA PRO A 116 10.36 -10.26 -3.58
C PRO A 116 9.10 -10.90 -4.16
N CYS A 117 7.92 -10.62 -3.61
CA CYS A 117 6.67 -11.21 -4.11
C CYS A 117 6.18 -10.55 -5.39
N LEU A 118 6.45 -9.25 -5.57
CA LEU A 118 6.27 -8.52 -6.82
C LEU A 118 7.17 -9.07 -7.95
N ALA A 119 8.41 -9.45 -7.63
CA ALA A 119 9.31 -10.08 -8.59
C ALA A 119 8.79 -11.44 -9.09
N GLU A 120 8.09 -12.22 -8.26
CA GLU A 120 7.50 -13.50 -8.67
C GLU A 120 6.45 -13.34 -9.79
N VAL A 121 5.83 -12.16 -9.90
CA VAL A 121 4.86 -11.81 -10.95
C VAL A 121 5.42 -10.83 -11.99
N GLN A 122 6.73 -10.62 -12.00
CA GLN A 122 7.45 -9.72 -12.92
C GLN A 122 6.95 -8.26 -12.86
N PHE A 123 6.44 -7.80 -11.72
CA PHE A 123 5.90 -6.45 -11.54
C PHE A 123 6.89 -5.57 -10.76
N LEU A 124 7.93 -5.06 -11.43
CA LEU A 124 9.04 -4.36 -10.78
C LEU A 124 9.20 -2.91 -11.26
N PRO A 125 9.55 -1.98 -10.36
CA PRO A 125 9.77 -0.57 -10.72
C PRO A 125 11.08 -0.33 -11.47
N GLN A 126 11.10 0.70 -12.32
CA GLN A 126 12.35 1.31 -12.80
C GLN A 126 12.90 2.38 -11.84
N SER A 127 12.02 3.02 -11.08
CA SER A 127 12.33 4.04 -10.09
C SER A 127 11.50 3.79 -8.83
N LEU A 128 12.13 3.86 -7.65
CA LEU A 128 11.53 3.47 -6.38
C LEU A 128 11.80 4.53 -5.31
N PHE A 129 10.75 4.91 -4.60
CA PHE A 129 10.79 5.64 -3.35
C PHE A 129 10.31 4.73 -2.21
N ASP A 130 11.19 4.44 -1.25
CA ASP A 130 10.84 3.68 -0.04
C ASP A 130 10.60 4.64 1.13
N SER A 131 9.34 4.77 1.54
CA SER A 131 8.93 5.71 2.59
C SER A 131 9.44 5.34 3.98
N GLU A 132 9.61 4.04 4.29
CA GLU A 132 10.21 3.62 5.57
C GLU A 132 11.69 3.98 5.60
N LEU A 133 12.41 3.71 4.50
CA LEU A 133 13.83 4.02 4.40
C LEU A 133 14.07 5.54 4.46
N ALA A 134 13.26 6.33 3.76
CA ALA A 134 13.30 7.79 3.84
C ALA A 134 13.10 8.28 5.28
N ALA A 135 12.07 7.79 5.98
CA ALA A 135 11.81 8.12 7.37
C ALA A 135 12.98 7.75 8.31
N ARG A 136 13.63 6.60 8.09
CA ARG A 136 14.83 6.19 8.83
C ARG A 136 16.01 7.13 8.58
N LEU A 137 16.22 7.55 7.34
CA LEU A 137 17.29 8.50 6.98
C LEU A 137 17.06 9.89 7.60
N LEU A 138 15.80 10.30 7.73
CA LEU A 138 15.39 11.51 8.43
C LEU A 138 15.42 11.38 9.96
N ASN A 139 15.78 10.20 10.49
CA ASN A 139 15.85 9.90 11.92
C ASN A 139 14.52 10.16 12.66
N LEU A 140 13.39 9.82 12.02
CA LEU A 140 12.07 9.89 12.64
C LEU A 140 11.91 8.81 13.72
N PRO A 141 11.19 9.09 14.83
CA PRO A 141 11.05 8.17 15.96
C PRO A 141 10.19 6.94 15.63
N HIS A 142 9.16 7.11 14.80
CA HIS A 142 8.26 6.05 14.35
C HIS A 142 8.29 5.99 12.83
N VAL A 143 8.73 4.84 12.30
CA VAL A 143 8.95 4.66 10.86
C VAL A 143 7.98 3.66 10.24
N ASN A 144 7.11 3.01 11.02
CA ASN A 144 6.05 2.19 10.44
C ASN A 144 4.96 3.07 9.81
N LEU A 145 4.19 2.51 8.88
CA LEU A 145 3.19 3.25 8.10
C LEU A 145 2.21 4.03 9.00
N SER A 146 1.62 3.39 10.01
CA SER A 146 0.70 4.04 10.96
C SER A 146 1.35 5.25 11.63
N GLY A 147 2.55 5.10 12.18
CA GLY A 147 3.26 6.18 12.87
C GLY A 147 3.64 7.32 11.94
N LEU A 148 3.96 7.01 10.67
CA LEU A 148 4.20 8.03 9.66
C LEU A 148 2.92 8.75 9.25
N MET A 149 1.80 8.06 9.10
CA MET A 149 0.50 8.69 8.81
C MET A 149 0.06 9.62 9.94
N GLU A 150 0.27 9.20 11.20
CA GLU A 150 -0.02 10.01 12.38
C GLU A 150 0.86 11.27 12.41
N THR A 151 2.17 11.10 12.20
CA THR A 151 3.14 12.21 12.28
C THR A 151 3.01 13.19 11.11
N ALA A 152 2.89 12.68 9.89
CA ALA A 152 2.93 13.48 8.67
C ALA A 152 1.57 14.11 8.35
N LEU A 153 0.50 13.33 8.50
CA LEU A 153 -0.83 13.69 8.00
C LEU A 153 -1.86 13.90 9.11
N GLY A 154 -1.51 13.62 10.38
CA GLY A 154 -2.42 13.78 11.51
C GLY A 154 -3.62 12.83 11.44
N VAL A 155 -3.46 11.66 10.83
CA VAL A 155 -4.52 10.64 10.71
C VAL A 155 -4.04 9.31 11.29
N SER A 156 -4.96 8.54 11.86
CA SER A 156 -4.67 7.17 12.29
C SER A 156 -5.29 6.17 11.32
N LEU A 157 -4.58 5.05 11.10
CA LEU A 157 -5.08 3.90 10.34
C LEU A 157 -5.73 2.90 11.31
N ALA A 158 -6.84 2.29 10.89
CA ALA A 158 -7.43 1.19 11.64
C ALA A 158 -6.46 -0.02 11.63
N LYS A 159 -6.10 -0.53 12.81
CA LYS A 159 -5.14 -1.65 12.96
C LYS A 159 -5.85 -2.98 12.80
N GLU A 160 -6.16 -3.36 11.56
CA GLU A 160 -6.89 -4.60 11.29
C GLU A 160 -6.20 -5.43 10.18
N HIS A 161 -6.44 -6.72 10.14
CA HIS A 161 -6.17 -7.62 8.99
C HIS A 161 -4.73 -7.83 8.47
N SER A 162 -3.69 -7.17 8.98
CA SER A 162 -2.29 -7.39 8.53
C SER A 162 -1.78 -8.84 8.69
N ALA A 163 -2.32 -9.60 9.65
CA ALA A 163 -1.99 -11.01 9.87
C ALA A 163 -3.06 -11.98 9.33
N ALA A 164 -3.87 -11.56 8.38
CA ALA A 164 -4.97 -12.35 7.84
C ALA A 164 -4.51 -13.42 6.82
N ASP A 165 -5.33 -14.46 6.64
CA ASP A 165 -5.14 -15.45 5.57
C ASP A 165 -5.65 -14.88 4.23
N TRP A 166 -4.85 -14.01 3.61
CA TRP A 166 -5.15 -13.35 2.33
C TRP A 166 -5.35 -14.29 1.14
N SER A 167 -5.16 -15.61 1.33
CA SER A 167 -5.48 -16.61 0.31
C SER A 167 -6.96 -16.95 0.20
N ARG A 168 -7.80 -16.45 1.12
CA ARG A 168 -9.24 -16.72 1.12
C ARG A 168 -9.95 -16.00 -0.01
N ARG A 169 -10.97 -16.66 -0.58
CA ARG A 169 -11.83 -16.13 -1.63
C ARG A 169 -13.31 -16.47 -1.32
N PRO A 170 -14.26 -15.53 -1.55
CA PRO A 170 -14.03 -14.12 -1.90
C PRO A 170 -13.29 -13.39 -0.74
N ILE A 171 -12.54 -12.33 -1.08
CA ILE A 171 -11.87 -11.50 -0.07
C ILE A 171 -12.95 -10.67 0.65
N PRO A 172 -13.01 -10.67 1.99
CA PRO A 172 -13.99 -9.87 2.74
C PRO A 172 -13.86 -8.37 2.47
N GLU A 173 -14.98 -7.64 2.47
CA GLU A 173 -15.01 -6.21 2.19
C GLU A 173 -14.15 -5.40 3.17
N ASP A 174 -14.17 -5.72 4.47
CA ASP A 174 -13.35 -5.05 5.49
C ASP A 174 -11.84 -5.22 5.21
N TRP A 175 -11.43 -6.33 4.59
CA TRP A 175 -10.04 -6.55 4.19
C TRP A 175 -9.68 -5.72 2.97
N LEU A 176 -10.59 -5.61 2.00
CA LEU A 176 -10.40 -4.73 0.84
C LEU A 176 -10.31 -3.26 1.25
N ASN A 177 -11.11 -2.85 2.25
CA ASN A 177 -11.04 -1.54 2.85
C ASN A 177 -9.65 -1.29 3.45
N TYR A 178 -9.20 -2.19 4.33
CA TYR A 178 -7.85 -2.12 4.91
C TYR A 178 -6.76 -2.02 3.83
N ALA A 179 -6.77 -2.92 2.85
CA ALA A 179 -5.77 -2.95 1.79
C ALA A 179 -5.76 -1.65 0.96
N ALA A 180 -6.93 -1.09 0.67
CA ALA A 180 -7.03 0.17 -0.06
C ALA A 180 -6.47 1.35 0.74
N LEU A 181 -6.61 1.34 2.07
CA LEU A 181 -6.10 2.39 2.95
C LEU A 181 -4.56 2.41 3.04
N ASP A 182 -3.89 1.26 2.89
CA ASP A 182 -2.43 1.18 2.92
C ASP A 182 -1.76 1.96 1.77
N VAL A 183 -2.45 2.17 0.64
CA VAL A 183 -1.97 2.99 -0.48
C VAL A 183 -2.65 4.36 -0.60
N GLU A 184 -3.72 4.62 0.16
CA GLU A 184 -4.60 5.78 0.01
C GLU A 184 -3.85 7.12 0.12
N ARG A 185 -2.86 7.17 1.02
CA ARG A 185 -2.14 8.39 1.41
C ARG A 185 -0.63 8.33 1.16
N LEU A 186 -0.14 7.32 0.44
CA LEU A 186 1.31 7.15 0.21
C LEU A 186 1.92 8.26 -0.65
N ILE A 187 1.14 8.83 -1.57
CA ILE A 187 1.61 9.94 -2.41
C ILE A 187 1.83 11.19 -1.54
N GLU A 188 0.87 11.54 -0.68
CA GLU A 188 1.01 12.68 0.23
C GLU A 188 2.08 12.44 1.30
N LEU A 189 2.23 11.20 1.79
CA LEU A 189 3.31 10.85 2.71
C LEU A 189 4.69 11.04 2.04
N ARG A 190 4.83 10.63 0.78
CA ARG A 190 6.07 10.87 0.02
C ARG A 190 6.36 12.35 -0.11
N GLU A 191 5.37 13.17 -0.45
CA GLU A 191 5.55 14.62 -0.57
C GLU A 191 6.07 15.22 0.75
N TRP A 192 5.45 14.85 1.88
CA TRP A 192 5.89 15.30 3.21
C TRP A 192 7.32 14.85 3.57
N LEU A 193 7.74 13.65 3.16
CA LEU A 193 9.10 13.15 3.40
C LEU A 193 10.19 13.85 2.56
N LEU A 194 9.81 14.59 1.51
CA LEU A 194 10.73 15.30 0.62
C LEU A 194 10.88 16.79 0.94
N ASP A 195 9.97 17.36 1.71
CA ASP A 195 9.97 18.76 2.15
C ASP A 195 10.97 19.02 3.29
#